data_AF-A0A350XYK4-F1
#
_entry.id   AF-A0A350XYK4-F1
#
_cell.length_a   1.000
_cell.length_b   1.000
_cell.length_c   1.000
_cell.angle_alpha   90.00
_cell.angle_beta   90.00
_cell.angle_gamma   90.00
#
_symmetry.space_group_name_H-M   'P 1'
#
loop_
_entity.id
_entity.type
_entity.pdbx_description
1 polymer ?
#
loop_
_entity_poly.entity_id
_entity_poly.type
_entity_poly.pdbx_seq_one_letter_code
_entity_poly.pdbx_strand_id
1 'polypeptide(L)'
;MGEDTFSTLETLLPMFLEGKSVATIVTSIVISMISYFLRFAVITIEMYFAISLANTRYFQKKYLLWTIVFTIALFFVVDRISGFIADNVVFGISIVGNKLSLITNYDSLAAGAGFTDLVSVITYLIFGIGLYYATFYVMNKKVNIR
;
A
#
# COMPACT_ATOMS: atom_id res chain seq x y z
N MET A 1 -33.93 -27.08 13.94
CA MET A 1 -33.75 -25.69 13.45
C MET A 1 -32.36 -25.13 13.76
N GLY A 2 -31.81 -25.30 14.98
CA GLY A 2 -30.42 -24.87 15.28
C GLY A 2 -29.33 -25.80 14.72
N GLU A 3 -29.48 -27.12 14.85
CA GLU A 3 -28.48 -28.11 14.42
C GLU A 3 -28.30 -28.19 12.90
N ASP A 4 -29.39 -28.03 12.13
CA ASP A 4 -29.33 -28.03 10.66
C ASP A 4 -28.56 -26.80 10.12
N THR A 5 -28.69 -25.67 10.81
CA THR A 5 -27.98 -24.43 10.42
C THR A 5 -26.49 -24.53 10.78
N PHE A 6 -26.17 -25.16 11.90
CA PHE A 6 -24.79 -25.36 12.36
C PHE A 6 -24.02 -26.33 11.47
N SER A 7 -24.64 -27.46 11.12
CA SER A 7 -24.08 -28.45 10.21
C SER A 7 -23.91 -27.92 8.78
N THR A 8 -24.83 -27.07 8.32
CA THR A 8 -24.71 -26.37 7.03
C THR A 8 -23.56 -25.36 7.04
N LEU A 9 -23.38 -24.60 8.13
CA LEU A 9 -22.22 -23.73 8.30
C LEU A 9 -20.92 -24.53 8.33
N GLU A 10 -20.88 -25.66 9.03
CA GLU A 10 -19.69 -26.51 9.16
C GLU A 10 -19.28 -27.16 7.84
N THR A 11 -20.22 -27.42 6.92
CA THR A 11 -19.94 -27.91 5.56
C THR A 11 -19.60 -26.79 4.58
N LEU A 12 -20.22 -25.61 4.69
CA LEU A 12 -19.98 -24.49 3.79
C LEU A 12 -18.70 -23.71 4.14
N LEU A 13 -18.31 -23.66 5.42
CA LEU A 13 -17.11 -22.96 5.87
C LEU A 13 -15.85 -23.47 5.15
N PRO A 14 -15.49 -24.77 5.14
CA PRO A 14 -14.31 -25.25 4.40
C PRO A 14 -14.40 -25.05 2.89
N MET A 15 -15.61 -25.02 2.31
CA MET A 15 -15.84 -24.65 0.89
C MET A 15 -15.55 -23.17 0.63
N PHE A 16 -15.98 -22.28 1.52
CA PHE A 16 -15.74 -20.84 1.43
C PHE A 16 -14.28 -20.47 1.73
N LEU A 17 -13.63 -21.27 2.58
CA LEU A 17 -12.24 -21.09 2.97
C LEU A 17 -11.25 -21.67 1.95
N GLU A 18 -11.70 -22.36 0.90
CA GLU A 18 -10.82 -23.04 -0.10
C GLU A 18 -9.76 -23.94 0.56
N GLY A 19 -10.08 -24.59 1.69
CA GLY A 19 -9.12 -25.39 2.46
C GLY A 19 -8.08 -24.58 3.26
N LYS A 20 -8.17 -23.24 3.30
CA LYS A 20 -7.37 -22.38 4.19
C LYS A 20 -8.01 -22.34 5.58
N SER A 21 -7.24 -22.07 6.63
CA SER A 21 -7.84 -21.90 7.96
C SER A 21 -8.43 -20.51 8.16
N VAL A 22 -9.37 -20.37 9.11
CA VAL A 22 -9.90 -19.08 9.55
C VAL A 22 -8.78 -18.13 10.00
N ALA A 23 -7.77 -18.65 10.72
CA ALA A 23 -6.61 -17.87 11.15
C ALA A 23 -5.83 -17.29 9.95
N THR A 24 -5.65 -18.10 8.90
CA THR A 24 -4.98 -17.67 7.65
C THR A 24 -5.73 -16.53 6.98
N ILE A 25 -7.05 -16.61 6.90
CA ILE A 25 -7.88 -15.55 6.32
C ILE A 25 -7.78 -14.27 7.14
N VAL A 26 -7.93 -14.36 8.46
CA VAL A 26 -7.84 -13.19 9.36
C VAL A 26 -6.48 -12.50 9.21
N THR A 27 -5.38 -13.26 9.22
CA THR A 27 -4.04 -12.68 9.06
C THR A 27 -3.84 -12.05 7.68
N SER A 28 -4.33 -12.67 6.60
CA SER A 28 -4.28 -12.09 5.25
C SER A 28 -5.07 -10.77 5.15
N ILE A 29 -6.24 -10.70 5.80
CA ILE A 29 -7.06 -9.49 5.86
C ILE A 29 -6.30 -8.40 6.63
N VAL A 30 -5.74 -8.71 7.79
CA VAL A 30 -4.98 -7.75 8.61
C VAL A 30 -3.80 -7.17 7.84
N ILE A 31 -3.01 -8.02 7.18
CA ILE A 31 -1.86 -7.58 6.38
C ILE A 31 -2.32 -6.69 5.21
N SER A 32 -3.41 -7.07 4.54
CA SER A 32 -3.99 -6.25 3.46
C SER A 32 -4.47 -4.89 3.96
N MET A 33 -5.13 -4.85 5.12
CA MET A 33 -5.56 -3.60 5.76
C MET A 33 -4.38 -2.68 6.08
N ILE A 34 -3.27 -3.23 6.59
CA ILE A 34 -2.04 -2.45 6.85
C ILE A 34 -1.47 -1.88 5.54
N SER A 35 -1.42 -2.68 4.47
CA SER A 35 -0.94 -2.22 3.16
C SER A 35 -1.81 -1.09 2.60
N TYR A 36 -3.14 -1.22 2.65
CA TYR A 36 -4.05 -0.15 2.22
C TYR A 36 -3.93 1.10 3.09
N PHE A 37 -3.78 0.95 4.40
CA PHE A 37 -3.56 2.07 5.31
C PHE A 37 -2.28 2.84 4.96
N LEU A 38 -1.18 2.14 4.68
CA LEU A 38 0.08 2.76 4.27
C LEU A 38 -0.05 3.50 2.93
N ARG A 39 -0.70 2.91 1.94
CA ARG A 39 -0.99 3.58 0.66
C ARG A 39 -1.81 4.85 0.86
N PHE A 40 -2.85 4.79 1.69
CA PHE A 40 -3.67 5.95 2.02
C PHE A 40 -2.87 7.04 2.76
N ALA A 41 -1.99 6.66 3.68
CA ALA A 41 -1.12 7.60 4.39
C ALA A 41 -0.18 8.34 3.43
N VAL A 42 0.41 7.64 2.45
CA VAL A 42 1.27 8.25 1.42
C VAL A 42 0.48 9.25 0.58
N ILE A 43 -0.73 8.88 0.11
CA ILE A 43 -1.62 9.79 -0.63
C ILE A 43 -1.93 11.05 0.19
N THR A 44 -2.20 10.88 1.49
CA THR A 44 -2.48 12.00 2.38
C THR A 44 -1.29 12.94 2.49
N ILE A 45 -0.09 12.40 2.72
CA ILE A 45 1.16 13.21 2.80
C ILE A 45 1.42 13.91 1.47
N GLU A 46 1.18 13.24 0.34
CA GLU A 46 1.35 13.82 -0.98
C GLU A 46 0.37 14.97 -1.24
N MET A 47 -0.90 14.84 -0.84
CA MET A 47 -1.85 15.95 -0.93
C MET A 47 -1.40 17.15 -0.08
N TYR A 48 -0.90 16.91 1.14
CA TYR A 48 -0.31 17.98 1.97
C TYR A 48 0.91 18.63 1.32
N PHE A 49 1.77 17.82 0.68
CA PHE A 49 2.90 18.32 -0.10
C PHE A 49 2.45 19.22 -1.24
N ALA A 50 1.47 18.78 -2.02
CA ALA A 50 0.91 19.50 -3.14
C ALA A 50 0.31 20.85 -2.70
N ILE A 51 -0.49 20.85 -1.64
CA ILE A 51 -1.07 22.08 -1.07
C ILE A 51 0.05 23.03 -0.61
N SER A 52 1.06 22.51 0.07
CA SER A 52 2.20 23.30 0.55
C SER A 52 3.00 23.89 -0.61
N LEU A 53 3.21 23.13 -1.69
CA LEU A 53 3.87 23.59 -2.90
C LEU A 53 3.04 24.65 -3.65
N ALA A 54 1.73 24.45 -3.77
CA ALA A 54 0.82 25.40 -4.41
C ALA A 54 0.85 26.77 -3.71
N ASN A 55 1.06 26.78 -2.40
CA ASN A 55 1.19 27.99 -1.59
C ASN A 55 2.56 28.66 -1.65
N THR A 56 3.53 28.12 -2.40
CA THR A 56 4.80 28.81 -2.64
C THR A 56 4.62 29.94 -3.66
N ARG A 57 5.34 31.05 -3.45
CA ARG A 57 5.26 32.26 -4.30
C ARG A 57 5.52 31.99 -5.79
N TYR A 58 6.32 30.97 -6.11
CA TYR A 58 6.62 30.55 -7.47
C TYR A 58 5.40 29.91 -8.16
N PHE A 59 4.69 29.03 -7.45
CA PHE A 59 3.54 28.31 -7.99
C PHE A 59 2.27 29.15 -8.04
N GLN A 60 2.02 30.00 -7.03
CA GLN A 60 0.86 30.90 -7.00
C GLN A 60 0.78 31.84 -8.21
N LYS A 61 1.92 32.32 -8.73
CA LYS A 61 1.94 33.33 -9.80
C LYS A 61 1.82 32.78 -11.21
N LYS A 62 2.15 31.51 -11.45
CA LYS A 62 2.31 31.00 -12.82
C LYS A 62 1.76 29.58 -13.04
N TYR A 63 1.56 28.79 -11.99
CA TYR A 63 1.62 27.33 -12.14
C TYR A 63 0.68 26.55 -11.19
N LEU A 64 -0.41 27.13 -10.67
CA LEU A 64 -1.33 26.41 -9.76
C LEU A 64 -1.82 25.06 -10.35
N LEU A 65 -2.19 25.05 -11.64
CA LEU A 65 -2.57 23.82 -12.36
C LEU A 65 -1.41 22.82 -12.49
N TRP A 66 -0.17 23.31 -12.58
CA TRP A 66 1.01 22.45 -12.63
C TRP A 66 1.28 21.72 -11.33
N THR A 67 0.80 22.23 -10.19
CA THR A 67 0.91 21.49 -8.94
C THR A 67 0.10 20.19 -9.00
N ILE A 68 -1.11 20.24 -9.58
CA ILE A 68 -1.96 19.05 -9.78
C ILE A 68 -1.28 18.08 -10.75
N VAL A 69 -0.74 18.59 -11.86
CA VAL A 69 0.00 17.77 -12.83
C VAL A 69 1.23 17.11 -12.19
N PHE A 70 1.94 17.84 -11.32
CA PHE A 70 3.10 17.33 -10.60
C PHE A 70 2.72 16.22 -9.62
N THR A 71 1.63 16.37 -8.87
CA THR A 71 1.08 15.32 -8.00
C THR A 71 0.73 14.06 -8.78
N ILE A 72 -0.05 14.18 -9.86
CA ILE A 72 -0.42 13.02 -10.69
C ILE A 72 0.83 12.33 -11.26
N ALA A 73 1.82 13.10 -11.72
CA ALA A 73 3.08 12.56 -12.21
C ALA A 73 3.88 11.84 -11.12
N LEU A 74 3.91 12.39 -9.90
CA LEU A 74 4.63 11.79 -8.78
C LEU A 74 3.98 10.47 -8.36
N PHE A 75 2.66 10.41 -8.29
CA PHE A 75 1.92 9.18 -8.04
C PHE A 75 2.24 8.10 -9.09
N PHE A 76 2.19 8.46 -10.37
CA PHE A 76 2.50 7.53 -11.47
C PHE A 76 3.94 7.02 -11.41
N VAL A 77 4.90 7.89 -11.06
CA VAL A 77 6.31 7.51 -10.90
C VAL A 77 6.49 6.56 -9.72
N VAL A 78 5.88 6.84 -8.57
CA VAL A 78 5.94 5.97 -7.39
C VAL A 78 5.34 4.61 -7.69
N ASP A 79 4.18 4.57 -8.33
CA ASP A 79 3.51 3.32 -8.71
C ASP A 79 4.36 2.49 -9.70
N ARG A 80 4.95 3.16 -10.71
CA ARG A 80 5.84 2.49 -11.66
C ARG A 80 7.13 1.98 -11.04
N ILE A 81 7.75 2.74 -10.14
CA ILE A 81 8.96 2.30 -9.42
C ILE A 81 8.60 1.14 -8.49
N SER A 82 7.51 1.24 -7.73
CA SER A 82 7.03 0.17 -6.85
C SER A 82 6.77 -1.11 -7.64
N GLY A 83 6.04 -1.02 -8.76
CA GLY A 83 5.76 -2.15 -9.65
C GLY A 83 7.04 -2.74 -10.24
N PHE A 84 7.95 -1.91 -10.75
CA PHE A 84 9.23 -2.38 -11.29
C PHE A 84 10.06 -3.13 -10.25
N ILE A 85 10.15 -2.64 -9.00
CA ILE A 85 10.91 -3.33 -7.96
C ILE A 85 10.17 -4.62 -7.56
N ALA A 86 8.84 -4.61 -7.44
CA ALA A 86 8.05 -5.80 -7.15
C ALA A 86 8.19 -6.90 -8.23
N ASP A 87 8.27 -6.50 -9.50
CA ASP A 87 8.42 -7.42 -10.63
C ASP A 87 9.82 -8.08 -10.68
N ASN A 88 10.83 -7.44 -10.09
CA ASN A 88 12.24 -7.90 -10.12
C ASN A 88 12.77 -8.42 -8.78
N VAL A 89 12.04 -8.18 -7.68
CA VAL A 89 12.41 -8.60 -6.34
C VAL A 89 11.20 -9.30 -5.73
N VAL A 90 11.27 -10.63 -5.60
CA VAL A 90 10.28 -11.37 -4.86
C VAL A 90 10.61 -11.30 -3.38
N PHE A 91 9.89 -10.45 -2.67
CA PHE A 91 9.96 -10.40 -1.22
C PHE A 91 8.59 -10.10 -0.64
N GLY A 92 8.05 -11.07 0.10
CA GLY A 92 6.83 -10.83 0.83
C GLY A 92 6.38 -11.99 1.68
N ILE A 93 5.17 -11.89 2.19
CA ILE A 93 4.64 -12.81 3.18
C ILE A 93 3.49 -13.58 2.54
N SER A 94 3.55 -14.89 2.68
CA SER A 94 2.43 -15.77 2.39
C SER A 94 2.14 -16.67 3.57
N ILE A 95 0.93 -17.22 3.59
CA ILE A 95 0.48 -18.12 4.65
C ILE A 95 0.35 -19.51 4.03
N VAL A 96 1.24 -20.41 4.45
CA VAL A 96 1.27 -21.79 4.00
C VAL A 96 1.02 -22.68 5.22
N GLY A 97 -0.11 -23.38 5.24
CA GLY A 97 -0.44 -24.33 6.31
C GLY A 97 -0.40 -23.73 7.73
N ASN A 98 -1.13 -22.62 7.95
CA ASN A 98 -1.18 -21.88 9.24
C ASN A 98 0.09 -21.19 9.70
N LYS A 99 1.17 -21.20 8.91
CA LYS A 99 2.42 -20.53 9.28
C LYS A 99 2.69 -19.37 8.34
N LEU A 100 3.15 -18.26 8.92
CA LEU A 100 3.74 -17.15 8.17
C LEU A 100 5.03 -17.67 7.53
N SER A 101 5.11 -17.62 6.21
CA SER A 101 6.29 -17.97 5.46
C SER A 101 6.76 -16.76 4.67
N LEU A 102 8.05 -16.46 4.78
CA LEU A 102 8.69 -15.46 3.94
C LEU A 102 8.90 -16.08 2.56
N ILE A 103 8.30 -15.45 1.56
CA ILE A 103 8.52 -15.78 0.16
C ILE A 103 9.63 -14.86 -0.36
N THR A 104 10.74 -15.50 -0.73
CA THR A 104 11.91 -14.84 -1.32
C THR A 104 12.22 -15.35 -2.73
N ASN A 105 11.40 -16.26 -3.27
CA ASN A 105 11.62 -16.91 -4.58
C ASN A 105 10.32 -16.96 -5.40
N TYR A 106 10.43 -16.81 -6.73
CA TYR A 106 9.33 -16.79 -7.70
C TYR A 106 8.55 -18.11 -7.76
N ASP A 107 9.21 -19.24 -7.53
CA ASP A 107 8.56 -20.56 -7.55
C ASP A 107 7.46 -20.68 -6.48
N SER A 108 7.68 -20.06 -5.32
CA SER A 108 6.71 -20.02 -4.23
C SER A 108 5.56 -19.03 -4.49
N LEU A 109 5.78 -18.03 -5.35
CA LEU A 109 4.78 -17.06 -5.79
C LEU A 109 3.82 -17.69 -6.82
N ALA A 110 4.37 -18.52 -7.73
CA ALA A 110 3.62 -19.21 -8.78
C ALA A 110 2.66 -20.30 -8.24
N ALA A 111 2.86 -20.76 -7.00
CA ALA A 111 2.04 -21.78 -6.36
C ALA A 111 0.64 -21.30 -5.91
N GLY A 112 0.23 -20.07 -6.27
CA GLY A 112 -1.13 -19.57 -6.06
C GLY A 112 -1.48 -19.22 -4.60
N ALA A 113 -0.49 -19.18 -3.71
CA ALA A 113 -0.70 -18.77 -2.34
C ALA A 113 -0.93 -17.25 -2.28
N GLY A 114 -1.99 -16.81 -1.59
CA GLY A 114 -2.23 -15.39 -1.34
C GLY A 114 -0.98 -14.77 -0.73
N PHE A 115 -0.44 -13.75 -1.40
CA PHE A 115 0.85 -13.15 -1.08
C PHE A 115 0.67 -11.65 -0.89
N THR A 116 1.24 -11.13 0.20
CA THR A 116 1.42 -9.69 0.36
C THR A 116 2.82 -9.32 -0.07
N ASP A 117 2.90 -8.50 -1.12
CA ASP A 117 4.14 -7.90 -1.57
C ASP A 117 4.67 -6.90 -0.54
N LEU A 118 5.74 -7.27 0.14
CA LEU A 118 6.41 -6.40 1.11
C LEU A 118 7.32 -5.38 0.42
N VAL A 119 7.79 -5.65 -0.81
CA VAL A 119 8.64 -4.72 -1.56
C VAL A 119 7.88 -3.44 -1.86
N SER A 120 6.66 -3.56 -2.35
CA SER A 120 5.80 -2.40 -2.57
C SER A 120 5.54 -1.65 -1.26
N VAL A 121 5.24 -2.36 -0.17
CA VAL A 121 5.01 -1.75 1.15
C VAL A 121 6.21 -0.93 1.63
N ILE A 122 7.42 -1.49 1.53
CA ILE A 122 8.66 -0.81 1.90
C ILE A 122 8.91 0.39 0.98
N THR A 123 8.67 0.24 -0.31
CA THR A 123 8.83 1.30 -1.30
C THR A 123 7.91 2.49 -0.98
N TYR A 124 6.62 2.24 -0.74
CA TYR A 124 5.67 3.26 -0.31
C TYR A 124 6.08 3.93 1.01
N LEU A 125 6.63 3.18 1.97
CA LEU A 125 7.13 3.75 3.23
C LEU A 125 8.30 4.72 2.99
N ILE A 126 9.29 4.33 2.18
CA ILE A 126 10.45 5.18 1.84
C ILE A 126 9.96 6.46 1.15
N PHE A 127 9.06 6.33 0.17
CA PHE A 127 8.48 7.48 -0.52
C PHE A 127 7.67 8.38 0.42
N GLY A 128 6.86 7.80 1.31
CA GLY A 128 6.09 8.54 2.30
C GLY A 128 6.98 9.36 3.23
N ILE A 129 8.07 8.77 3.74
CA ILE A 129 9.06 9.46 4.57
C ILE A 129 9.74 10.57 3.77
N GLY A 130 10.15 10.30 2.53
CA GLY A 130 10.76 11.30 1.64
C GLY A 130 9.84 12.49 1.38
N LEU A 131 8.57 12.24 1.05
CA LEU A 131 7.56 13.26 0.83
C LEU A 131 7.27 14.05 2.11
N TYR A 132 7.25 13.40 3.27
CA TYR A 132 7.09 14.08 4.56
C TYR A 132 8.20 15.10 4.79
N TYR A 133 9.46 14.72 4.62
CA TYR A 133 10.59 15.64 4.74
C TYR A 133 10.58 16.74 3.68
N ALA A 134 10.20 16.41 2.44
CA ALA A 134 10.03 17.40 1.37
C ALA A 134 8.95 18.44 1.72
N THR A 135 7.82 17.98 2.29
CA THR A 135 6.72 18.82 2.77
C THR A 135 7.16 19.73 3.89
N PHE A 136 7.80 19.16 4.92
CA PHE A 136 8.36 19.91 6.03
C PHE A 136 9.36 20.98 5.56
N TYR A 137 10.21 20.65 4.59
CA TYR A 137 11.15 21.60 4.01
C TYR A 137 10.45 22.75 3.28
N VAL A 138 9.45 22.44 2.45
CA VAL A 138 8.67 23.45 1.72
C VAL A 138 7.93 24.36 2.69
N MET A 139 7.27 23.79 3.70
CA MET A 139 6.56 24.52 4.74
C MET A 139 7.49 25.47 5.51
N ASN A 140 8.67 25.02 5.92
CA ASN A 140 9.58 25.84 6.73
C ASN A 140 10.39 26.88 5.96
N LYS A 141 10.75 26.61 4.70
CA LYS A 141 11.70 27.47 3.95
C LYS A 141 11.10 28.21 2.77
N LYS A 142 9.97 27.76 2.22
CA LYS A 142 9.47 28.24 0.92
C LYS A 142 8.01 28.69 0.93
N VAL A 143 7.28 28.48 2.02
CA VAL A 143 6.00 29.16 2.25
C VAL A 143 6.32 30.61 2.60
N ASN A 144 6.29 31.48 1.58
CA ASN A 144 6.40 32.91 1.78
C ASN A 144 5.05 33.55 1.43
N ILE A 145 4.21 33.60 2.47
CA ILE A 145 3.35 34.72 2.90
C ILE A 145 2.19 35.13 1.97
N ARG A 146 0.97 34.95 2.47
CA ARG A 146 0.19 36.09 2.99
C ARG A 146 -0.32 35.79 4.39
#